data_AF-A0A2N2QR12-F1
#
_entry.id   AF-A0A2N2QR12-F1
#
_cell.length_a   1.000
_cell.length_b   1.000
_cell.length_c   1.000
_cell.angle_alpha   90.00
_cell.angle_beta   90.00
_cell.angle_gamma   90.00
#
_symmetry.space_group_name_H-M   'P 1'
#
loop_
_entity.id
_entity.type
_entity.pdbx_description
1 polymer ?
#
loop_
_entity_poly.entity_id
_entity_poly.type
_entity_poly.pdbx_seq_one_letter_code
_entity_poly.pdbx_strand_id
1 'polypeptide(L)'
;MNNMLKKTFGSVCVASVLVFGSAPAQADDLPIFNTNYPNPSSACATFGNLVSCSTAVLEYLAAQNYPGYTAPYTFSTAQGNLIDTVVLATNNGNILDNGDMVPSGSEDAFSTINANKDYFYTGDGNDPNNNVPLLGDTPFSWDISLSSLINKLTFGGAFHEMLIGFDMNQPQNSIASLPIWSLITVRDVNGNQQNVYFETQNVDPLNPFADPLAYLSDKTFDGSGVTSPGADDFAMTVGSICVVNATVSYPSPDGSTCPSGGTLVNTNRGSNELEFINYLPGLDLQDLFSQGYDTLSVQVWMGCFNTPPRNGPDRSGPDLLDGGAIGPCDNGGFGDIFLLAGDPQSRVPEPGTLVLLAAGLLGLAYRRFRQN
;
A
#
# COMPACT_ATOMS: atom_id res chain seq x y z
N MET A 1 -48.12 62.64 44.92
CA MET A 1 -46.65 62.75 44.92
C MET A 1 -46.08 61.39 45.30
N ASN A 2 -45.06 60.96 44.55
CA ASN A 2 -44.27 59.72 44.68
C ASN A 2 -44.88 58.43 44.11
N ASN A 3 -44.55 58.24 42.82
CA ASN A 3 -43.98 57.04 42.18
C ASN A 3 -44.44 55.66 42.68
N MET A 4 -45.12 54.91 41.81
CA MET A 4 -44.76 53.51 41.48
C MET A 4 -45.59 53.05 40.27
N LEU A 5 -44.95 53.02 39.10
CA LEU A 5 -44.50 51.81 38.37
C LEU A 5 -45.56 51.25 37.40
N LYS A 6 -45.53 51.78 36.16
CA LYS A 6 -46.12 51.17 34.97
C LYS A 6 -45.22 50.04 34.49
N LYS A 7 -45.76 48.82 34.38
CA LYS A 7 -45.17 47.74 33.58
C LYS A 7 -45.59 47.94 32.12
N THR A 8 -44.61 48.18 31.25
CA THR A 8 -44.77 48.13 29.80
C THR A 8 -44.04 46.88 29.31
N PHE A 9 -44.77 45.97 28.67
CA PHE A 9 -44.22 44.82 27.98
C PHE A 9 -43.45 45.32 26.75
N GLY A 10 -42.14 45.06 26.70
CA GLY A 10 -41.31 45.20 25.51
C GLY A 10 -40.71 43.84 25.18
N SER A 11 -41.18 43.23 24.09
CA SER A 11 -40.54 42.04 23.50
C SER A 11 -39.20 42.46 22.88
N VAL A 12 -38.11 41.89 23.39
CA VAL A 12 -36.80 41.92 22.74
C VAL A 12 -36.64 40.59 22.01
N CYS A 13 -36.66 40.62 20.67
CA CYS A 13 -36.21 39.50 19.85
C CYS A 13 -34.69 39.42 19.95
N VAL A 14 -34.19 38.39 20.63
CA VAL A 14 -32.77 38.01 20.56
C VAL A 14 -32.64 37.08 19.34
N ALA A 15 -31.99 37.56 18.29
CA ALA A 15 -31.57 36.73 17.18
C ALA A 15 -30.37 35.89 17.63
N SER A 16 -30.61 34.62 17.97
CA SER A 16 -29.55 33.64 18.15
C SER A 16 -29.05 33.22 16.77
N VAL A 17 -27.90 33.74 16.35
CA VAL A 17 -27.13 33.20 15.23
C VAL A 17 -26.58 31.85 15.69
N LEU A 18 -27.24 30.77 15.28
CA LEU A 18 -26.70 29.42 15.34
C LEU A 18 -25.58 29.35 14.31
N VAL A 19 -24.34 29.55 14.76
CA VAL A 19 -23.16 29.14 14.01
C VAL A 19 -23.14 27.61 14.09
N PHE A 20 -23.72 26.96 13.09
CA PHE A 20 -23.39 25.57 12.79
C PHE A 20 -21.96 25.59 12.28
N GLY A 21 -21.00 25.40 13.19
CA GLY A 21 -19.67 24.97 12.79
C GLY A 21 -19.85 23.60 12.15
N SER A 22 -19.71 23.53 10.83
CA SER A 22 -19.42 22.28 10.15
C SER A 22 -18.12 21.76 10.77
N ALA A 23 -18.22 20.74 11.62
CA ALA A 23 -17.04 19.93 11.90
C ALA A 23 -16.52 19.44 10.53
N PRO A 24 -15.20 19.53 10.25
CA PRO A 24 -14.67 18.86 9.08
C PRO A 24 -15.09 17.39 9.18
N ALA A 25 -15.60 16.83 8.08
CA ALA A 25 -15.84 15.40 8.00
C ALA A 25 -14.52 14.71 8.33
N GLN A 26 -14.47 14.01 9.46
CA GLN A 26 -13.29 13.25 9.84
C GLN A 26 -13.23 12.04 8.92
N ALA A 27 -12.10 11.84 8.25
CA ALA A 27 -11.88 10.68 7.43
C ALA A 27 -12.03 9.39 8.24
N ASP A 28 -12.75 8.41 7.70
CA ASP A 28 -12.94 7.11 8.33
C ASP A 28 -11.60 6.36 8.41
N ASP A 29 -11.54 5.42 9.36
CA ASP A 29 -10.37 4.59 9.63
C ASP A 29 -10.06 3.68 8.43
N LEU A 30 -8.77 3.40 8.17
CA LEU A 30 -8.39 2.46 7.10
C LEU A 30 -8.89 1.03 7.43
N PRO A 31 -9.35 0.26 6.43
CA PRO A 31 -9.72 -1.13 6.65
C PRO A 31 -8.55 -1.97 7.19
N ILE A 32 -8.80 -2.75 8.25
CA ILE A 32 -7.80 -3.60 8.89
C ILE A 32 -7.76 -4.99 8.24
N PHE A 33 -6.56 -5.49 7.98
CA PHE A 33 -6.33 -6.86 7.51
C PHE A 33 -5.33 -7.62 8.39
N ASN A 34 -5.64 -8.89 8.67
CA ASN A 34 -4.78 -9.77 9.46
C ASN A 34 -3.64 -10.32 8.58
N THR A 35 -2.40 -10.08 8.99
CA THR A 35 -1.18 -10.54 8.32
C THR A 35 -0.55 -11.79 8.97
N ASN A 36 -1.12 -12.26 10.08
CA ASN A 36 -0.64 -13.41 10.84
C ASN A 36 -1.18 -14.73 10.28
N TYR A 37 -0.53 -15.24 9.24
CA TYR A 37 -0.71 -16.60 8.71
C TYR A 37 0.62 -17.39 8.76
N PRO A 38 0.58 -18.74 8.70
CA PRO A 38 1.79 -19.56 8.74
C PRO A 38 2.83 -19.15 7.69
N ASN A 39 4.11 -19.13 8.05
CA ASN A 39 5.23 -18.86 7.14
C ASN A 39 6.18 -20.08 7.11
N PRO A 40 6.49 -20.68 5.95
CA PRO A 40 6.03 -20.33 4.59
C PRO A 40 4.54 -20.58 4.36
N SER A 41 3.93 -19.73 3.53
CA SER A 41 2.52 -19.83 3.10
C SER A 41 2.45 -20.03 1.60
N SER A 42 1.70 -21.00 1.12
CA SER A 42 1.45 -21.19 -0.32
C SER A 42 0.66 -20.03 -0.94
N ALA A 43 0.09 -19.14 -0.12
CA ALA A 43 -0.59 -17.95 -0.58
C ALA A 43 0.36 -16.79 -0.90
N CYS A 44 1.63 -16.85 -0.46
CA CYS A 44 2.53 -15.71 -0.44
C CYS A 44 3.82 -15.96 -1.21
N ALA A 45 4.45 -14.90 -1.68
CA ALA A 45 5.82 -14.93 -2.19
C ALA A 45 6.51 -13.58 -2.00
N THR A 46 7.85 -13.60 -2.00
CA THR A 46 8.72 -12.42 -1.90
C THR A 46 9.06 -11.90 -3.30
N PHE A 47 8.80 -10.61 -3.52
CA PHE A 47 9.10 -9.86 -4.73
C PHE A 47 10.00 -8.67 -4.36
N GLY A 48 11.32 -8.86 -4.44
CA GLY A 48 12.29 -7.87 -3.95
C GLY A 48 12.13 -7.62 -2.45
N ASN A 49 11.82 -6.39 -2.05
CA ASN A 49 11.56 -6.04 -0.65
C ASN A 49 10.11 -6.27 -0.18
N LEU A 50 9.21 -6.67 -1.09
CA LEU A 50 7.80 -6.84 -0.80
C LEU A 50 7.47 -8.31 -0.59
N VAL A 51 6.53 -8.58 0.31
CA VAL A 51 5.84 -9.87 0.36
C VAL A 51 4.41 -9.65 -0.14
N SER A 52 3.99 -10.44 -1.11
CA SER A 52 2.65 -10.39 -1.71
C SER A 52 1.90 -11.68 -1.42
N CYS A 53 0.64 -11.57 -1.01
CA CYS A 53 -0.21 -12.70 -0.68
C CYS A 53 -1.54 -12.65 -1.41
N SER A 54 -1.91 -13.74 -2.06
CA SER A 54 -3.19 -13.88 -2.76
C SER A 54 -4.32 -14.13 -1.78
N THR A 55 -5.32 -13.22 -1.77
CA THR A 55 -6.55 -13.37 -0.98
C THR A 55 -7.31 -14.63 -1.39
N ALA A 56 -7.28 -14.98 -2.69
CA ALA A 56 -7.93 -16.17 -3.21
C ALA A 56 -7.33 -17.46 -2.68
N VAL A 57 -6.00 -17.54 -2.62
CA VAL A 57 -5.32 -18.70 -2.04
C VAL A 57 -5.54 -18.75 -0.53
N LEU A 58 -5.52 -17.61 0.17
CA LEU A 58 -5.84 -17.56 1.61
C LEU A 58 -7.25 -18.09 1.90
N GLU A 59 -8.26 -17.69 1.12
CA GLU A 59 -9.63 -18.22 1.25
C GLU A 59 -9.70 -19.72 0.96
N TYR A 60 -9.01 -20.17 -0.08
CA TYR A 60 -8.93 -21.60 -0.39
C TYR A 60 -8.33 -22.40 0.79
N LEU A 61 -7.22 -21.93 1.36
CA LEU A 61 -6.56 -22.62 2.49
C LEU A 61 -7.44 -22.66 3.73
N ALA A 62 -8.16 -21.58 4.04
CA ALA A 62 -9.13 -21.55 5.13
C ALA A 62 -10.30 -22.52 4.86
N ALA A 63 -10.83 -22.59 3.64
CA ALA A 63 -11.89 -23.51 3.27
C ALA A 63 -11.46 -25.00 3.36
N GLN A 64 -10.18 -25.28 3.15
CA GLN A 64 -9.59 -26.61 3.37
C GLN A 64 -9.30 -26.92 4.86
N ASN A 65 -9.57 -25.98 5.77
CA ASN A 65 -9.31 -26.09 7.21
C ASN A 65 -7.82 -26.30 7.55
N TYR A 66 -6.91 -25.68 6.80
CA TYR A 66 -5.50 -25.68 7.19
C TYR A 66 -5.30 -24.87 8.49
N PRO A 67 -4.52 -25.37 9.46
CA PRO A 67 -4.25 -24.63 10.69
C PRO A 67 -3.62 -23.27 10.43
N GLY A 68 -4.11 -22.23 11.12
CA GLY A 68 -3.60 -20.86 11.01
C GLY A 68 -4.24 -20.00 9.92
N TYR A 69 -5.18 -20.55 9.13
CA TYR A 69 -5.94 -19.79 8.13
C TYR A 69 -7.40 -19.63 8.59
N THR A 70 -7.92 -18.40 8.62
CA THR A 70 -9.28 -18.06 9.07
C THR A 70 -9.87 -17.00 8.14
N ALA A 71 -10.87 -17.39 7.35
CA ALA A 71 -11.62 -16.51 6.46
C ALA A 71 -12.61 -15.61 7.25
N PRO A 72 -13.14 -14.51 6.65
CA PRO A 72 -12.98 -14.07 5.26
C PRO A 72 -11.67 -13.32 5.00
N TYR A 73 -11.17 -13.43 3.76
CA TYR A 73 -10.01 -12.66 3.25
C TYR A 73 -10.41 -11.77 2.06
N THR A 74 -11.71 -11.65 1.79
CA THR A 74 -12.28 -10.86 0.70
C THR A 74 -12.49 -9.42 1.14
N PHE A 75 -12.13 -8.48 0.27
CA PHE A 75 -12.37 -7.06 0.42
C PHE A 75 -12.93 -6.52 -0.88
N SER A 76 -14.03 -5.75 -0.81
CA SER A 76 -14.64 -5.20 -2.01
C SER A 76 -13.91 -3.92 -2.43
N THR A 77 -13.44 -3.93 -3.68
CA THR A 77 -12.74 -2.80 -4.33
C THR A 77 -13.64 -2.10 -5.34
N ALA A 78 -14.95 -2.40 -5.33
CA ALA A 78 -15.90 -1.69 -6.18
C ALA A 78 -15.77 -0.17 -5.99
N GLN A 79 -15.85 0.56 -7.10
CA GLN A 79 -15.79 2.02 -7.10
C GLN A 79 -16.82 2.60 -6.11
N GLY A 80 -16.35 3.35 -5.12
CA GLY A 80 -17.15 3.83 -3.98
C GLY A 80 -16.97 3.08 -2.66
N ASN A 81 -16.27 1.94 -2.65
CA ASN A 81 -15.76 1.28 -1.43
C ASN A 81 -14.29 1.61 -1.15
N LEU A 82 -13.56 2.13 -2.16
CA LEU A 82 -12.19 2.64 -2.01
C LEU A 82 -12.13 4.09 -1.51
N ILE A 83 -13.29 4.75 -1.37
CA ILE A 83 -13.40 6.11 -0.79
C ILE A 83 -12.67 6.21 0.55
N ASP A 84 -12.73 5.19 1.40
CA ASP A 84 -12.12 5.27 2.73
C ASP A 84 -10.63 4.86 2.74
N THR A 85 -10.02 4.66 1.56
CA THR A 85 -8.62 4.23 1.40
C THR A 85 -7.75 5.33 0.81
N VAL A 86 -6.43 5.26 1.04
CA VAL A 86 -5.48 6.12 0.30
C VAL A 86 -5.18 5.43 -1.02
N VAL A 87 -5.80 5.89 -2.10
CA VAL A 87 -5.62 5.35 -3.46
C VAL A 87 -4.38 5.97 -4.10
N LEU A 88 -3.49 5.12 -4.61
CA LEU A 88 -2.30 5.53 -5.35
C LEU A 88 -2.62 5.57 -6.84
N ALA A 89 -3.16 4.49 -7.40
CA ALA A 89 -3.51 4.39 -8.82
C ALA A 89 -4.87 3.71 -9.03
N THR A 90 -5.64 4.14 -10.03
CA THR A 90 -6.92 3.47 -10.39
C THR A 90 -7.24 3.55 -11.89
N ASN A 91 -7.75 2.46 -12.47
CA ASN A 91 -8.00 2.27 -13.91
C ASN A 91 -9.38 2.78 -14.40
N ASN A 92 -10.18 3.44 -13.57
CA ASN A 92 -11.48 3.98 -14.00
C ASN A 92 -11.56 5.50 -13.84
N GLY A 93 -11.73 6.20 -14.97
CA GLY A 93 -11.80 7.67 -15.08
C GLY A 93 -12.96 8.38 -14.35
N ASN A 94 -13.66 7.70 -13.45
CA ASN A 94 -14.48 8.34 -12.42
C ASN A 94 -13.58 8.55 -11.21
N ILE A 95 -12.81 9.64 -11.28
CA ILE A 95 -12.06 10.22 -10.18
C ILE A 95 -13.11 10.66 -9.15
N LEU A 96 -13.50 9.77 -8.25
CA LEU A 96 -14.03 10.26 -6.99
C LEU A 96 -12.81 10.84 -6.29
N ASP A 97 -12.66 12.16 -6.40
CA ASP A 97 -11.60 12.93 -5.75
C ASP A 97 -11.42 12.38 -4.34
N ASN A 98 -10.26 11.79 -4.09
CA ASN A 98 -9.89 11.31 -2.77
C ASN A 98 -9.57 12.48 -1.82
N GLY A 99 -9.75 13.73 -2.27
CA GLY A 99 -9.36 14.96 -1.59
C GLY A 99 -10.01 15.17 -0.22
N ASP A 100 -11.15 14.54 0.07
CA ASP A 100 -11.74 14.60 1.42
C ASP A 100 -11.11 13.56 2.40
N MET A 101 -10.40 12.54 1.90
CA MET A 101 -9.90 11.38 2.66
C MET A 101 -8.37 11.27 2.71
N VAL A 102 -7.69 11.90 1.74
CA VAL A 102 -6.24 12.00 1.68
C VAL A 102 -5.76 12.91 2.83
N PRO A 103 -4.87 12.44 3.71
CA PRO A 103 -4.35 13.25 4.81
C PRO A 103 -3.73 14.56 4.30
N SER A 104 -3.89 15.66 5.04
CA SER A 104 -3.15 16.89 4.74
C SER A 104 -1.66 16.57 4.65
N GLY A 105 -0.98 16.96 3.56
CA GLY A 105 0.41 16.60 3.28
C GLY A 105 0.54 15.28 2.52
N SER A 106 -0.28 15.10 1.49
CA SER A 106 -0.24 13.98 0.55
C SER A 106 -0.79 14.45 -0.78
N GLU A 107 -0.35 13.79 -1.84
CA GLU A 107 -0.93 13.89 -3.17
C GLU A 107 -2.24 13.11 -3.27
N ASP A 108 -3.14 13.60 -4.12
CA ASP A 108 -4.34 12.89 -4.53
C ASP A 108 -3.98 11.68 -5.41
N ALA A 109 -4.93 10.77 -5.59
CA ALA A 109 -4.71 9.57 -6.39
C ALA A 109 -4.35 9.91 -7.86
N PHE A 110 -3.52 9.08 -8.50
CA PHE A 110 -3.27 9.19 -9.93
C PHE A 110 -4.56 8.96 -10.71
N SER A 111 -5.08 10.00 -11.37
CA SER A 111 -6.04 9.82 -12.45
C SER A 111 -5.32 9.24 -13.65
N THR A 112 -5.58 7.99 -13.99
CA THR A 112 -4.94 7.36 -15.14
C THR A 112 -5.64 7.75 -16.45
N ILE A 113 -4.85 8.03 -17.49
CA ILE A 113 -5.27 8.57 -18.78
C ILE A 113 -6.22 7.65 -19.57
N ASN A 114 -7.27 8.30 -20.12
CA ASN A 114 -8.03 8.14 -21.38
C ASN A 114 -7.95 6.86 -22.23
N ALA A 115 -9.06 6.60 -22.95
CA ALA A 115 -9.20 5.54 -23.95
C ALA A 115 -7.96 5.39 -24.84
N ASN A 116 -7.44 4.15 -24.96
CA ASN A 116 -6.38 3.64 -25.85
C ASN A 116 -4.98 3.38 -25.26
N LYS A 117 -4.76 3.44 -23.94
CA LYS A 117 -3.50 2.97 -23.31
C LYS A 117 -3.71 1.61 -22.61
N ASP A 118 -2.71 0.73 -22.71
CA ASP A 118 -2.67 -0.60 -22.05
C ASP A 118 -1.56 -0.66 -20.97
N TYR A 119 -1.13 0.51 -20.47
CA TYR A 119 -0.11 0.67 -19.45
C TYR A 119 -0.42 1.88 -18.56
N PHE A 120 0.21 1.91 -17.39
CA PHE A 120 0.30 3.04 -16.49
C PHE A 120 1.74 3.16 -16.01
N TYR A 121 2.29 4.37 -15.96
CA TYR A 121 3.47 4.61 -15.15
C TYR A 121 3.50 6.01 -14.56
N THR A 122 4.15 6.14 -13.42
CA THR A 122 4.41 7.41 -12.75
C THR A 122 5.42 8.20 -13.58
N GLY A 123 4.95 9.30 -14.17
CA GLY A 123 5.74 10.21 -15.00
C GLY A 123 5.35 10.32 -16.47
N ASP A 124 4.26 9.68 -16.88
CA ASP A 124 3.58 9.91 -18.17
C ASP A 124 2.83 11.26 -18.21
N GLY A 125 3.45 12.33 -17.69
CA GLY A 125 2.84 13.66 -17.56
C GLY A 125 1.65 13.74 -16.58
N ASN A 126 1.46 12.72 -15.74
CA ASN A 126 0.35 12.61 -14.78
C ASN A 126 0.82 12.79 -13.34
N ASP A 127 1.48 13.89 -13.01
CA ASP A 127 1.76 14.21 -11.61
C ASP A 127 0.43 14.47 -10.88
N PRO A 128 0.12 13.79 -9.76
CA PRO A 128 -1.12 14.05 -9.06
C PRO A 128 -1.11 15.46 -8.47
N ASN A 129 -2.30 16.01 -8.25
CA ASN A 129 -2.37 17.28 -7.55
C ASN A 129 -2.19 17.05 -6.05
N ASN A 130 -1.52 17.99 -5.41
CA ASN A 130 -1.46 18.07 -3.97
C ASN A 130 -2.83 18.43 -3.36
N ASN A 131 -3.31 17.66 -2.37
CA ASN A 131 -4.52 18.00 -1.62
C ASN A 131 -4.30 19.26 -0.74
N VAL A 132 -3.05 19.53 -0.35
CA VAL A 132 -2.53 20.76 0.29
C VAL A 132 -1.02 20.84 0.03
N PRO A 133 -0.32 21.99 0.22
CA PRO A 133 1.13 22.07 -0.02
C PRO A 133 1.89 20.94 0.69
N LEU A 134 2.50 20.07 -0.10
CA LEU A 134 3.32 18.95 0.36
C LEU A 134 4.79 19.35 0.27
N LEU A 135 5.48 19.33 1.41
CA LEU A 135 6.93 19.49 1.42
C LEU A 135 7.56 18.20 0.89
N GLY A 136 8.44 18.36 -0.10
CA GLY A 136 9.09 17.22 -0.74
C GLY A 136 8.34 16.63 -1.92
N ASP A 137 7.20 17.20 -2.31
CA ASP A 137 6.52 16.88 -3.57
C ASP A 137 7.53 16.86 -4.73
N THR A 138 7.51 15.79 -5.51
CA THR A 138 8.42 15.58 -6.63
C THR A 138 7.66 15.11 -7.86
N PRO A 139 8.04 15.64 -9.04
CA PRO A 139 7.43 15.17 -10.25
C PRO A 139 7.70 13.67 -10.45
N PHE A 140 6.73 13.02 -11.09
CA PHE A 140 6.85 11.63 -11.54
C PHE A 140 6.77 10.57 -10.42
N SER A 141 6.23 10.92 -9.27
CA SER A 141 5.92 10.00 -8.17
C SER A 141 4.55 10.29 -7.57
N TRP A 142 4.05 9.39 -6.73
CA TRP A 142 3.04 9.72 -5.73
C TRP A 142 3.72 9.95 -4.39
N ASP A 143 3.47 11.10 -3.77
CA ASP A 143 4.15 11.58 -2.59
C ASP A 143 3.19 11.75 -1.40
N ILE A 144 3.67 11.35 -0.21
CA ILE A 144 3.00 11.58 1.07
C ILE A 144 4.01 11.89 2.16
N SER A 145 3.69 12.83 3.05
CA SER A 145 4.52 13.06 4.24
C SER A 145 4.41 11.88 5.20
N LEU A 146 5.53 11.43 5.77
CA LEU A 146 5.55 10.35 6.74
C LEU A 146 4.67 10.67 7.95
N SER A 147 4.65 11.93 8.40
CA SER A 147 3.81 12.37 9.50
C SER A 147 2.32 12.17 9.20
N SER A 148 1.90 12.47 7.97
CA SER A 148 0.53 12.34 7.50
C SER A 148 0.12 10.89 7.36
N LEU A 149 0.99 10.06 6.79
CA LEU A 149 0.78 8.61 6.67
C LEU A 149 0.69 7.93 8.04
N ILE A 150 1.62 8.25 8.97
CA ILE A 150 1.59 7.72 10.33
C ILE A 150 0.30 8.10 11.05
N ASN A 151 -0.15 9.36 10.91
CA ASN A 151 -1.41 9.80 11.51
C ASN A 151 -2.60 9.03 10.93
N LYS A 152 -2.63 8.77 9.62
CA LYS A 152 -3.71 8.00 8.98
C LYS A 152 -3.72 6.53 9.39
N LEU A 153 -2.55 5.95 9.66
CA LEU A 153 -2.39 4.60 10.19
C LEU A 153 -2.53 4.52 11.72
N THR A 154 -2.75 5.66 12.40
CA THR A 154 -2.93 5.71 13.85
C THR A 154 -4.38 6.00 14.20
N PHE A 155 -5.13 4.95 14.51
CA PHE A 155 -6.52 5.04 14.91
C PHE A 155 -6.84 3.96 15.95
N GLY A 156 -8.01 4.04 16.60
CA GLY A 156 -8.35 3.12 17.70
C GLY A 156 -7.37 3.14 18.89
N GLY A 157 -6.48 4.14 18.99
CA GLY A 157 -5.45 4.24 20.02
C GLY A 157 -4.18 3.41 19.75
N ALA A 158 -4.01 2.85 18.55
CA ALA A 158 -2.82 2.09 18.17
C ALA A 158 -2.32 2.52 16.79
N PHE A 159 -1.03 2.26 16.53
CA PHE A 159 -0.47 2.37 15.19
C PHE A 159 -0.63 1.03 14.46
N HIS A 160 -1.07 1.09 13.21
CA HIS A 160 -1.26 -0.06 12.35
C HIS A 160 -0.16 -0.12 11.28
N GLU A 161 0.26 -1.33 10.91
CA GLU A 161 1.21 -1.52 9.82
C GLU A 161 0.62 -1.04 8.50
N MET A 162 1.45 -0.50 7.61
CA MET A 162 1.02 -0.16 6.26
C MET A 162 0.93 -1.43 5.41
N LEU A 163 -0.23 -1.69 4.85
CA LEU A 163 -0.45 -2.71 3.84
C LEU A 163 -0.81 -2.05 2.50
N ILE A 164 -0.54 -2.75 1.41
CA ILE A 164 -0.83 -2.29 0.05
C ILE A 164 -1.80 -3.30 -0.58
N GLY A 165 -3.02 -2.86 -0.85
CA GLY A 165 -3.97 -3.60 -1.66
C GLY A 165 -3.67 -3.44 -3.14
N PHE A 166 -3.70 -4.55 -3.88
CA PHE A 166 -3.59 -4.57 -5.32
C PHE A 166 -4.76 -5.35 -5.93
N ASP A 167 -5.61 -4.61 -6.63
CA ASP A 167 -6.68 -5.16 -7.47
C ASP A 167 -6.17 -5.25 -8.91
N MET A 168 -6.15 -6.45 -9.49
CA MET A 168 -5.68 -6.64 -10.88
C MET A 168 -6.55 -5.90 -11.89
N ASN A 169 -7.83 -5.68 -11.55
CA ASN A 169 -8.85 -5.01 -12.34
C ASN A 169 -8.93 -5.55 -13.77
N GLN A 170 -8.89 -6.88 -13.89
CA GLN A 170 -8.96 -7.59 -15.18
C GLN A 170 -10.29 -8.36 -15.29
N PRO A 171 -10.79 -8.61 -16.51
CA PRO A 171 -11.93 -9.50 -16.70
C PRO A 171 -11.64 -10.86 -16.05
N GLN A 172 -12.54 -11.36 -15.21
CA GLN A 172 -12.33 -12.55 -14.40
C GLN A 172 -12.01 -13.78 -15.27
N ASN A 173 -10.71 -14.10 -15.39
CA ASN A 173 -10.23 -15.24 -16.17
C ASN A 173 -8.88 -15.72 -15.62
N SER A 174 -8.60 -17.00 -15.84
CA SER A 174 -7.46 -17.72 -15.26
C SER A 174 -6.12 -17.47 -15.95
N ILE A 175 -6.11 -16.74 -17.08
CA ILE A 175 -4.91 -16.45 -17.89
C ILE A 175 -4.43 -14.99 -17.76
N ALA A 176 -5.24 -14.14 -17.11
CA ALA A 176 -4.92 -12.75 -16.88
C ALA A 176 -3.58 -12.63 -16.15
N SER A 177 -2.74 -11.73 -16.62
CA SER A 177 -1.49 -11.40 -15.97
C SER A 177 -1.25 -9.90 -16.15
N LEU A 178 -0.54 -9.33 -15.20
CA LEU A 178 -0.19 -7.91 -15.22
C LEU A 178 1.21 -7.77 -14.63
N PRO A 179 2.20 -7.38 -15.46
CA PRO A 179 3.51 -7.02 -14.96
C PRO A 179 3.45 -5.67 -14.24
N ILE A 180 4.10 -5.62 -13.08
CA ILE A 180 4.21 -4.44 -12.22
C ILE A 180 5.65 -4.28 -11.73
N TRP A 181 6.13 -3.04 -11.77
CA TRP A 181 7.33 -2.61 -11.08
C TRP A 181 6.97 -1.42 -10.19
N SER A 182 7.54 -1.35 -9.01
CA SER A 182 7.41 -0.22 -8.11
C SER A 182 8.68 0.03 -7.32
N LEU A 183 8.95 1.30 -7.09
CA LEU A 183 10.03 1.80 -6.26
C LEU A 183 9.45 2.76 -5.23
N ILE A 184 9.47 2.34 -3.96
CA ILE A 184 9.13 3.17 -2.81
C ILE A 184 10.42 3.78 -2.27
N THR A 185 10.46 5.10 -2.17
CA THR A 185 11.60 5.85 -1.67
C THR A 185 11.20 6.65 -0.45
N VAL A 186 11.90 6.46 0.66
CA VAL A 186 11.75 7.28 1.86
C VAL A 186 12.88 8.32 1.90
N ARG A 187 12.52 9.60 1.99
CA ARG A 187 13.41 10.75 1.79
C ARG A 187 13.40 11.69 2.99
N ASP A 188 14.57 12.26 3.29
CA ASP A 188 14.70 13.48 4.08
C ASP A 188 14.81 14.64 3.08
N VAL A 189 13.78 15.46 3.03
CA VAL A 189 13.68 16.62 2.11
C VAL A 189 14.77 17.67 2.38
N ASN A 190 15.36 17.66 3.57
CA ASN A 190 16.46 18.53 3.95
C ASN A 190 17.83 17.96 3.53
N GLY A 191 17.88 16.70 3.08
CA GLY A 191 19.07 16.04 2.56
C GLY A 191 20.14 15.68 3.59
N ASN A 192 19.78 15.54 4.87
CA ASN A 192 20.71 15.12 5.92
C ASN A 192 20.86 13.59 5.95
N GLN A 193 19.80 12.87 5.57
CA GLN A 193 19.80 11.42 5.48
C GLN A 193 19.91 10.94 4.03
N GLN A 194 20.47 9.75 3.83
CA GLN A 194 20.43 9.07 2.54
C GLN A 194 19.05 8.44 2.32
N ASN A 195 18.53 8.51 1.10
CA ASN A 195 17.26 7.89 0.75
C ASN A 195 17.28 6.38 1.02
N VAL A 196 16.14 5.86 1.46
CA VAL A 196 15.91 4.41 1.65
C VAL A 196 15.01 3.93 0.53
N TYR A 197 15.38 2.80 -0.09
CA TYR A 197 14.71 2.26 -1.26
C TYR A 197 14.09 0.90 -0.95
N PHE A 198 12.86 0.72 -1.42
CA PHE A 198 12.19 -0.58 -1.46
C PHE A 198 11.65 -0.82 -2.86
N GLU A 199 12.07 -1.91 -3.48
CA GLU A 199 11.75 -2.23 -4.86
C GLU A 199 11.08 -3.59 -4.98
N THR A 200 10.12 -3.69 -5.90
CA THR A 200 9.62 -4.99 -6.38
C THR A 200 10.57 -5.57 -7.41
N GLN A 201 10.87 -6.86 -7.30
CA GLN A 201 11.58 -7.63 -8.32
C GLN A 201 10.72 -8.84 -8.71
N ASN A 202 10.96 -9.40 -9.89
CA ASN A 202 10.48 -10.73 -10.25
C ASN A 202 10.79 -11.77 -9.16
N VAL A 203 9.88 -12.74 -8.98
CA VAL A 203 10.03 -13.78 -7.97
C VAL A 203 11.23 -14.67 -8.33
N ASP A 204 12.05 -15.04 -7.34
CA ASP A 204 13.03 -16.12 -7.53
C ASP A 204 12.26 -17.45 -7.51
N PRO A 205 12.14 -18.18 -8.63
CA PRO A 205 11.39 -19.43 -8.67
C PRO A 205 12.05 -20.54 -7.84
N LEU A 206 13.34 -20.41 -7.51
CA LEU A 206 14.06 -21.34 -6.65
C LEU A 206 13.93 -20.99 -5.17
N ASN A 207 13.60 -19.73 -4.87
CA ASN A 207 13.45 -19.23 -3.50
C ASN A 207 12.32 -18.18 -3.39
N PRO A 208 11.05 -18.59 -3.61
CA PRO A 208 9.92 -17.65 -3.58
C PRO A 208 9.64 -17.07 -2.18
N PHE A 209 10.33 -17.55 -1.14
CA PHE A 209 10.24 -17.07 0.24
C PHE A 209 11.57 -16.46 0.70
N ALA A 210 12.36 -15.92 -0.24
CA ALA A 210 13.58 -15.21 0.09
C ALA A 210 13.32 -14.13 1.16
N ASP A 211 14.33 -13.86 1.99
CA ASP A 211 14.24 -12.80 2.99
C ASP A 211 14.14 -11.43 2.28
N PRO A 212 13.01 -10.71 2.38
CA PRO A 212 12.84 -9.42 1.72
C PRO A 212 13.80 -8.35 2.24
N LEU A 213 14.33 -8.51 3.46
CA LEU A 213 15.31 -7.57 4.03
C LEU A 213 16.72 -7.74 3.44
N ALA A 214 16.99 -8.90 2.82
CA ALA A 214 18.27 -9.18 2.18
C ALA A 214 18.37 -8.60 0.77
N TYR A 215 17.23 -8.21 0.17
CA TYR A 215 17.20 -7.61 -1.15
C TYR A 215 17.63 -6.14 -1.08
N LEU A 216 18.55 -5.77 -1.97
CA LEU A 216 19.06 -4.40 -2.10
C LEU A 216 18.76 -3.91 -3.51
N SER A 217 17.89 -2.90 -3.60
CA SER A 217 17.61 -2.16 -4.84
C SER A 217 18.89 -1.51 -5.37
N ASP A 218 19.16 -1.70 -6.66
CA ASP A 218 20.15 -0.90 -7.39
C ASP A 218 19.52 0.36 -8.01
N LYS A 219 18.19 0.46 -7.98
CA LYS A 219 17.43 1.62 -8.43
C LYS A 219 17.40 2.68 -7.35
N THR A 220 17.45 3.92 -7.81
CA THR A 220 17.41 5.11 -6.96
C THR A 220 16.42 6.12 -7.53
N PHE A 221 15.89 6.96 -6.66
CA PHE A 221 15.04 8.09 -7.00
C PHE A 221 15.37 9.23 -6.03
N ASP A 222 15.65 10.41 -6.59
CA ASP A 222 16.01 11.62 -5.82
C ASP A 222 15.00 12.77 -6.03
N GLY A 223 13.91 12.52 -6.77
CA GLY A 223 12.93 13.53 -7.10
C GLY A 223 13.16 14.29 -8.40
N SER A 224 14.25 14.01 -9.12
CA SER A 224 14.61 14.79 -10.33
C SER A 224 14.15 14.18 -11.64
N GLY A 225 13.73 12.91 -11.65
CA GLY A 225 13.37 12.21 -12.88
C GLY A 225 12.70 10.85 -12.66
N VAL A 226 12.18 10.30 -13.75
CA VAL A 226 11.62 8.95 -13.78
C VAL A 226 12.76 7.94 -13.66
N THR A 227 12.66 6.98 -12.74
CA THR A 227 13.56 5.83 -12.70
C THR A 227 13.07 4.78 -13.69
N SER A 228 13.97 4.37 -14.59
CA SER A 228 13.66 3.39 -15.65
C SER A 228 14.04 1.98 -15.22
N PRO A 229 13.08 1.06 -15.03
CA PRO A 229 13.37 -0.36 -14.80
C PRO A 229 13.87 -1.07 -16.08
N GLY A 230 14.60 -2.16 -15.89
CA GLY A 230 14.84 -3.18 -16.91
C GLY A 230 13.71 -4.21 -16.95
N ALA A 231 13.71 -5.10 -17.95
CA ALA A 231 12.64 -6.08 -18.09
C ALA A 231 12.57 -7.08 -16.93
N ASP A 232 13.74 -7.45 -16.38
CA ASP A 232 13.86 -8.41 -15.28
C ASP A 232 13.47 -7.83 -13.90
N ASP A 233 13.22 -6.52 -13.82
CA ASP A 233 12.80 -5.84 -12.59
C ASP A 233 11.29 -6.02 -12.33
N PHE A 234 10.50 -6.35 -13.35
CA PHE A 234 9.04 -6.47 -13.20
C PHE A 234 8.63 -7.75 -12.47
N ALA A 235 7.79 -7.58 -11.45
CA ALA A 235 7.03 -8.67 -10.85
C ALA A 235 5.83 -9.02 -11.74
N MET A 236 5.61 -10.31 -11.98
CA MET A 236 4.46 -10.78 -12.74
C MET A 236 3.33 -11.20 -11.80
N THR A 237 2.20 -10.50 -11.86
CA THR A 237 0.97 -11.01 -11.26
C THR A 237 0.34 -12.04 -12.18
N VAL A 238 -0.13 -13.15 -11.62
CA VAL A 238 -0.71 -14.28 -12.37
C VAL A 238 -2.15 -14.47 -11.95
N GLY A 239 -3.01 -14.79 -12.92
CA GLY A 239 -4.44 -15.03 -12.73
C GLY A 239 -4.75 -16.40 -12.15
N SER A 240 -3.76 -17.30 -12.05
CA SER A 240 -3.92 -18.56 -11.34
C SER A 240 -2.66 -18.98 -10.59
N ILE A 241 -2.86 -19.58 -9.42
CA ILE A 241 -1.82 -20.21 -8.61
C ILE A 241 -2.19 -21.67 -8.41
N CYS A 242 -1.25 -22.57 -8.67
CA CYS A 242 -1.40 -23.97 -8.33
C CYS A 242 -0.99 -24.21 -6.88
N VAL A 243 -1.94 -24.62 -6.02
CA VAL A 243 -1.72 -24.89 -4.59
C VAL A 243 -1.61 -26.40 -4.36
N VAL A 244 -0.44 -26.86 -3.91
CA VAL A 244 -0.20 -28.28 -3.59
C VAL A 244 -0.57 -28.60 -2.15
N ASN A 245 -0.18 -27.73 -1.22
CA ASN A 245 -0.52 -27.77 0.19
C ASN A 245 -0.33 -26.37 0.79
N ALA A 246 -0.53 -26.21 2.10
CA ALA A 246 -0.43 -24.91 2.78
C ALA A 246 0.94 -24.20 2.67
N THR A 247 2.02 -24.88 2.29
CA THR A 247 3.37 -24.30 2.20
C THR A 247 4.00 -24.41 0.82
N VAL A 248 3.31 -25.02 -0.15
CA VAL A 248 3.83 -25.26 -1.51
C VAL A 248 2.81 -24.85 -2.55
N SER A 249 3.18 -23.88 -3.38
CA SER A 249 2.45 -23.45 -4.56
C SER A 249 3.39 -23.08 -5.70
N TYR A 250 2.82 -22.96 -6.91
CA TYR A 250 3.52 -22.53 -8.11
C TYR A 250 2.63 -21.56 -8.90
N PRO A 251 3.19 -20.48 -9.48
CA PRO A 251 2.42 -19.65 -10.41
C PRO A 251 1.99 -20.48 -11.63
N SER A 252 0.77 -20.26 -12.13
CA SER A 252 0.26 -20.86 -13.37
C SER A 252 -0.23 -19.74 -14.31
N PRO A 253 0.70 -19.08 -15.04
CA PRO A 253 0.36 -17.96 -15.91
C PRO A 253 -0.60 -18.31 -17.06
N ASP A 254 -0.65 -19.58 -17.44
CA ASP A 254 -1.49 -20.09 -18.53
C ASP A 254 -2.82 -20.72 -18.03
N GLY A 255 -3.04 -20.73 -16.71
CA GLY A 255 -4.21 -21.31 -16.06
C GLY A 255 -4.48 -22.78 -16.42
N SER A 256 -3.50 -23.53 -16.93
CA SER A 256 -3.77 -24.81 -17.60
C SER A 256 -3.23 -26.05 -16.89
N THR A 257 -2.20 -25.91 -16.05
CA THR A 257 -1.51 -27.07 -15.47
C THR A 257 -1.09 -26.89 -14.01
N CYS A 258 -1.47 -27.88 -13.20
CA CYS A 258 -0.98 -28.09 -11.85
C CYS A 258 -0.07 -29.32 -11.81
N PRO A 259 1.10 -29.27 -11.14
CA PRO A 259 1.83 -30.48 -10.78
C PRO A 259 0.91 -31.50 -10.09
N SER A 260 1.15 -32.80 -10.28
CA SER A 260 0.27 -33.86 -9.75
C SER A 260 0.05 -33.70 -8.24
N GLY A 261 -1.20 -33.53 -7.84
CA GLY A 261 -1.62 -33.30 -6.44
C GLY A 261 -1.97 -31.85 -6.10
N GLY A 262 -1.74 -30.89 -7.01
CA GLY A 262 -2.12 -29.49 -6.84
C GLY A 262 -3.54 -29.15 -7.30
N THR A 263 -4.10 -28.11 -6.69
CA THR A 263 -5.38 -27.49 -7.07
C THR A 263 -5.13 -26.12 -7.67
N LEU A 264 -5.69 -25.87 -8.86
CA LEU A 264 -5.60 -24.57 -9.50
C LEU A 264 -6.59 -23.61 -8.82
N VAL A 265 -6.09 -22.52 -8.27
CA VAL A 265 -6.88 -21.45 -7.66
C VAL A 265 -6.80 -20.23 -8.58
N ASN A 266 -7.95 -19.80 -9.09
CA ASN A 266 -8.06 -18.54 -9.82
C ASN A 266 -7.87 -17.38 -8.82
N THR A 267 -6.84 -16.59 -9.03
CA THR A 267 -6.52 -15.42 -8.20
C THR A 267 -7.23 -14.18 -8.68
N ASN A 268 -7.58 -14.09 -9.97
CA ASN A 268 -8.34 -12.98 -10.54
C ASN A 268 -9.80 -13.08 -10.05
N ARG A 269 -10.19 -12.13 -9.18
CA ARG A 269 -11.50 -12.07 -8.55
C ARG A 269 -12.44 -11.09 -9.28
N GLY A 270 -11.92 -10.28 -10.19
CA GLY A 270 -12.70 -9.47 -11.12
C GLY A 270 -12.24 -8.02 -11.08
N SER A 271 -13.19 -7.10 -11.12
CA SER A 271 -12.91 -5.66 -11.09
C SER A 271 -13.45 -4.98 -9.82
N ASN A 272 -13.72 -5.77 -8.78
CA ASN A 272 -14.48 -5.33 -7.61
C ASN A 272 -14.15 -6.09 -6.32
N GLU A 273 -13.12 -6.93 -6.35
CA GLU A 273 -12.59 -7.66 -5.20
C GLU A 273 -11.07 -7.63 -5.20
N LEU A 274 -10.48 -7.43 -4.03
CA LEU A 274 -9.04 -7.40 -3.83
C LEU A 274 -8.39 -8.76 -4.09
N GLU A 275 -7.44 -8.83 -5.02
CA GLU A 275 -6.70 -10.07 -5.31
C GLU A 275 -5.44 -10.28 -4.47
N PHE A 276 -4.68 -9.21 -4.21
CA PHE A 276 -3.39 -9.32 -3.53
C PHE A 276 -3.22 -8.28 -2.43
N ILE A 277 -2.68 -8.73 -1.30
CA ILE A 277 -2.26 -7.87 -0.20
C ILE A 277 -0.75 -7.96 -0.09
N ASN A 278 -0.12 -6.80 -0.03
CA ASN A 278 1.31 -6.67 -0.02
C ASN A 278 1.76 -5.93 1.24
N TYR A 279 2.94 -6.27 1.74
CA TYR A 279 3.55 -5.57 2.86
C TYR A 279 5.07 -5.54 2.71
N LEU A 280 5.69 -4.59 3.41
CA LEU A 280 7.13 -4.33 3.36
C LEU A 280 7.73 -4.55 4.75
N PRO A 281 8.28 -5.73 5.04
CA PRO A 281 8.83 -6.03 6.38
C PRO A 281 9.92 -5.06 6.84
N GLY A 282 10.64 -4.43 5.90
CA GLY A 282 11.70 -3.46 6.20
C GLY A 282 11.23 -2.02 6.34
N LEU A 283 9.97 -1.72 6.05
CA LEU A 283 9.44 -0.36 6.09
C LEU A 283 8.85 -0.06 7.48
N ASP A 284 9.69 0.48 8.36
CA ASP A 284 9.29 0.97 9.65
C ASP A 284 9.05 2.48 9.62
N LEU A 285 7.81 2.90 9.36
CA LEU A 285 7.46 4.31 9.23
C LEU A 285 7.75 5.13 10.49
N GLN A 286 7.48 4.58 11.69
CA GLN A 286 7.68 5.31 12.94
C GLN A 286 9.16 5.48 13.26
N ASP A 287 9.96 4.43 13.03
CA ASP A 287 11.40 4.50 13.23
C ASP A 287 12.05 5.45 12.23
N LEU A 288 11.73 5.35 10.93
CA LEU A 288 12.23 6.26 9.90
C LEU A 288 11.85 7.72 10.19
N PHE A 289 10.60 7.99 10.59
CA PHE A 289 10.20 9.34 10.99
C PHE A 289 11.01 9.84 12.20
N SER A 290 11.30 8.97 13.18
CA SER A 290 12.14 9.35 14.33
C SER A 290 13.61 9.61 13.97
N GLN A 291 14.10 9.02 12.89
CA GLN A 291 15.44 9.25 12.33
C GLN A 291 15.55 10.55 11.52
N GLY A 292 14.42 11.22 11.24
CA GLY A 292 14.37 12.50 10.51
C GLY A 292 14.07 12.35 9.02
N TYR A 293 13.50 11.23 8.58
CA TYR A 293 12.87 11.15 7.26
C TYR A 293 11.49 11.82 7.28
N ASP A 294 11.08 12.41 6.16
CA ASP A 294 9.90 13.28 6.13
C ASP A 294 8.88 12.90 5.03
N THR A 295 9.32 12.29 3.93
CA THR A 295 8.46 12.01 2.76
C THR A 295 8.63 10.57 2.28
N LEU A 296 7.54 9.94 1.85
CA LEU A 296 7.50 8.70 1.10
C LEU A 296 7.03 9.00 -0.32
N SER A 297 7.79 8.50 -1.29
CA SER A 297 7.54 8.64 -2.73
C SER A 297 7.38 7.28 -3.36
N VAL A 298 6.42 7.14 -4.27
CA VAL A 298 6.19 5.88 -4.98
C VAL A 298 6.25 6.12 -6.47
N GLN A 299 7.16 5.43 -7.14
CA GLN A 299 7.11 5.24 -8.59
C GLN A 299 6.52 3.87 -8.90
N VAL A 300 5.65 3.80 -9.90
CA VAL A 300 4.95 2.56 -10.31
C VAL A 300 4.92 2.50 -11.82
N TRP A 301 5.17 1.32 -12.38
CA TRP A 301 5.04 0.99 -13.79
C TRP A 301 4.23 -0.30 -13.89
N MET A 302 3.15 -0.28 -14.66
CA MET A 302 2.23 -1.40 -14.86
C MET A 302 1.82 -1.53 -16.32
N GLY A 303 1.69 -2.76 -16.79
CA GLY A 303 1.14 -3.05 -18.11
C GLY A 303 2.19 -3.37 -19.16
N CYS A 304 1.79 -3.28 -20.43
CA CYS A 304 2.54 -3.87 -21.53
C CYS A 304 3.59 -2.91 -22.11
N PHE A 305 4.80 -2.94 -21.56
CA PHE A 305 5.94 -2.13 -22.05
C PHE A 305 6.68 -2.84 -23.17
N ASN A 306 7.01 -2.13 -24.26
CA ASN A 306 7.81 -2.65 -25.38
C ASN A 306 7.33 -3.98 -26.00
N THR A 307 6.06 -4.37 -25.82
CA THR A 307 5.46 -5.52 -26.53
C THR A 307 4.56 -5.07 -27.67
N PRO A 308 4.59 -5.77 -28.82
CA PRO A 308 3.64 -5.53 -29.89
C PRO A 308 2.19 -5.72 -29.39
N PRO A 309 1.26 -4.79 -29.69
CA PRO A 309 -0.14 -4.94 -29.31
C PRO A 309 -0.75 -6.18 -29.95
N ARG A 310 -1.56 -6.94 -29.19
CA ARG A 310 -2.20 -8.17 -29.70
C ARG A 310 -3.16 -7.89 -30.85
N ASN A 311 -3.80 -6.71 -30.91
CA ASN A 311 -4.82 -6.33 -31.89
C ASN A 311 -4.97 -4.78 -32.08
N GLY A 312 -3.94 -4.03 -32.49
CA GLY A 312 -4.12 -2.58 -32.69
C GLY A 312 -2.89 -1.78 -33.11
N PRO A 313 -3.01 -0.43 -33.25
CA PRO A 313 -1.86 0.46 -33.36
C PRO A 313 -1.00 0.38 -32.10
N ASP A 314 0.27 0.78 -32.20
CA ASP A 314 1.26 0.68 -31.13
C ASP A 314 0.74 1.28 -29.81
N ARG A 315 0.68 0.45 -28.77
CA ARG A 315 0.28 0.79 -27.39
C ARG A 315 1.40 0.48 -26.40
N SER A 316 2.63 0.29 -26.89
CA SER A 316 3.77 0.02 -26.02
C SER A 316 4.03 1.21 -25.10
N GLY A 317 4.29 0.90 -23.84
CA GLY A 317 4.77 1.88 -22.85
C GLY A 317 6.16 2.43 -23.18
N PRO A 318 6.72 3.32 -22.33
CA PRO A 318 8.08 3.82 -22.45
C PRO A 318 9.15 2.72 -22.60
N ASP A 319 10.28 3.11 -23.20
CA ASP A 319 11.46 2.26 -23.34
C ASP A 319 11.99 1.81 -21.96
N LEU A 320 12.40 0.53 -21.88
CA LEU A 320 13.04 -0.04 -20.70
C LEU A 320 14.55 0.20 -20.76
N LEU A 321 15.21 0.17 -19.60
CA LEU A 321 16.65 0.44 -19.49
C LEU A 321 17.52 -0.50 -20.35
N ASP A 322 17.09 -1.75 -20.51
CA ASP A 322 17.78 -2.81 -21.24
C ASP A 322 17.24 -3.03 -22.67
N GLY A 323 16.21 -2.27 -23.08
CA GLY A 323 15.51 -2.50 -24.35
C GLY A 323 14.77 -3.84 -24.42
N GLY A 324 14.57 -4.51 -23.28
CA GLY A 324 13.73 -5.70 -23.17
C GLY A 324 12.25 -5.41 -23.40
N ALA A 325 11.42 -6.45 -23.36
CA ALA A 325 9.98 -6.37 -23.59
C ALA A 325 9.18 -6.95 -22.41
N ILE A 326 8.01 -6.37 -22.11
CA ILE A 326 7.11 -6.75 -21.01
C ILE A 326 5.68 -7.02 -21.51
N GLY A 327 5.19 -8.24 -21.28
CA GLY A 327 3.78 -8.67 -21.41
C GLY A 327 3.54 -9.89 -20.52
N PRO A 328 2.30 -10.38 -20.28
CA PRO A 328 1.09 -10.26 -21.13
C PRO A 328 0.04 -9.29 -20.56
N CYS A 329 -0.78 -8.71 -21.45
CA CYS A 329 -2.02 -8.01 -21.09
C CYS A 329 -3.09 -8.47 -22.08
N ASP A 330 -4.10 -9.22 -21.61
CA ASP A 330 -5.04 -9.94 -22.48
C ASP A 330 -6.20 -9.08 -23.02
N ASN A 331 -6.66 -8.04 -22.29
CA ASN A 331 -7.79 -7.21 -22.71
C ASN A 331 -7.62 -5.68 -22.50
N GLY A 332 -6.42 -5.23 -22.13
CA GLY A 332 -6.13 -3.81 -21.90
C GLY A 332 -6.61 -3.33 -20.52
N GLY A 333 -5.69 -2.84 -19.71
CA GLY A 333 -5.93 -2.31 -18.37
C GLY A 333 -4.75 -2.53 -17.44
N PHE A 334 -4.62 -1.68 -16.44
CA PHE A 334 -3.70 -1.79 -15.30
C PHE A 334 -4.53 -1.94 -14.01
N GLY A 335 -3.88 -2.32 -12.90
CA GLY A 335 -4.56 -2.57 -11.64
C GLY A 335 -4.84 -1.31 -10.83
N ASP A 336 -5.64 -1.45 -9.78
CA ASP A 336 -5.82 -0.43 -8.75
C ASP A 336 -4.86 -0.71 -7.58
N ILE A 337 -4.22 0.35 -7.06
CA ILE A 337 -3.30 0.28 -5.90
C ILE A 337 -3.82 1.23 -4.83
N PHE A 338 -3.95 0.73 -3.61
CA PHE A 338 -4.41 1.52 -2.46
C PHE A 338 -3.80 1.02 -1.14
N LEU A 339 -3.82 1.87 -0.12
CA LEU A 339 -3.32 1.53 1.21
C LEU A 339 -4.41 0.94 2.09
N LEU A 340 -4.01 -0.04 2.88
CA LEU A 340 -4.78 -0.72 3.92
C LEU A 340 -4.02 -0.65 5.25
N ALA A 341 -4.71 -0.92 6.35
CA ALA A 341 -4.09 -1.05 7.67
C ALA A 341 -3.89 -2.53 8.03
N GLY A 342 -2.76 -2.86 8.64
CA GLY A 342 -2.51 -4.18 9.23
C GLY A 342 -3.03 -4.29 10.67
N ASP A 343 -2.75 -5.43 11.29
CA ASP A 343 -2.99 -5.60 12.73
C ASP A 343 -2.24 -4.50 13.52
N PRO A 344 -2.80 -4.03 14.66
CA PRO A 344 -2.15 -2.99 15.45
C PRO A 344 -0.80 -3.47 15.96
N GLN A 345 0.26 -2.71 15.71
CA GLN A 345 1.57 -3.01 16.26
C GLN A 345 1.55 -2.75 17.76
N SER A 346 1.55 -3.83 18.55
CA SER A 346 1.95 -3.73 19.95
C SER A 346 3.47 -3.61 20.00
N ARG A 347 4.02 -2.43 19.68
CA ARG A 347 5.37 -2.10 20.11
C ARG A 347 5.34 -2.07 21.62
N VAL A 348 5.71 -3.18 22.24
CA VAL A 348 6.17 -3.15 23.62
C VAL A 348 7.39 -2.23 23.57
N PRO A 349 7.36 -1.04 24.19
CA PRO A 349 8.56 -0.22 24.27
C PRO A 349 9.62 -1.14 24.85
N GLU A 350 10.69 -1.43 24.12
CA GLU A 350 11.77 -2.20 24.71
C GLU A 350 12.12 -1.45 26.00
N PRO A 351 11.96 -2.05 27.19
CA PRO A 351 12.38 -1.40 28.40
C PRO A 351 13.87 -1.19 28.22
N GLY A 352 14.26 0.05 27.90
CA GLY A 352 15.56 0.35 27.34
C GLY A 352 16.58 -0.45 28.12
N THR A 353 17.35 -1.31 27.45
CA THR A 353 18.29 -2.21 28.11
C THR A 353 19.19 -1.45 29.09
N LEU A 354 19.40 -0.15 28.84
CA LEU A 354 19.98 0.86 29.73
C LEU A 354 19.20 1.11 31.04
N VAL A 355 17.88 1.21 31.03
CA VAL A 355 17.02 1.34 32.23
C VAL A 355 17.02 0.05 33.05
N LEU A 356 16.96 -1.12 32.41
CA LEU A 356 17.08 -2.41 33.11
C LEU A 356 18.50 -2.62 33.67
N LEU A 357 19.53 -2.23 32.93
CA LEU A 357 20.92 -2.24 33.38
C LEU A 357 21.12 -1.25 34.54
N ALA A 358 20.59 -0.03 34.43
CA ALA A 358 20.66 0.98 35.48
C ALA A 358 19.90 0.53 36.74
N ALA A 359 18.71 -0.03 36.60
CA ALA A 359 17.95 -0.61 37.72
C ALA A 359 18.69 -1.81 38.34
N GLY A 360 19.32 -2.65 37.53
CA GLY A 360 20.15 -3.77 37.99
C GLY A 360 21.38 -3.30 38.77
N LEU A 361 22.07 -2.26 38.28
CA LEU A 361 23.23 -1.66 38.93
C LEU A 361 22.86 -0.93 40.22
N LEU A 362 21.73 -0.21 40.24
CA LEU A 362 21.18 0.43 41.43
C LEU A 362 20.75 -0.60 42.48
N GLY A 363 20.14 -1.71 42.06
CA GLY A 363 19.81 -2.84 42.95
C GLY A 363 21.04 -3.49 43.57
N LEU A 364 22.11 -3.67 42.78
CA LEU A 364 23.42 -4.16 43.25
C LEU A 364 24.09 -3.19 44.23
N ALA A 365 24.06 -1.88 43.93
CA ALA A 365 24.59 -0.85 44.81
C ALA A 365 23.83 -0.81 46.15
N TYR A 366 22.50 -0.83 46.12
CA TYR A 366 21.66 -0.85 47.33
C TYR A 366 21.92 -2.07 48.20
N ARG A 367 22.09 -3.26 47.60
CA ARG A 367 22.44 -4.48 48.35
C ARG A 367 23.81 -4.35 49.02
N ARG A 368 24.79 -3.73 48.37
CA ARG A 368 26.13 -3.51 48.93
C ARG A 368 26.11 -2.51 50.10
N PHE A 369 25.26 -1.48 50.05
CA PHE A 369 25.09 -0.54 51.15
C PHE A 369 24.34 -1.11 52.36
N ARG A 370 23.59 -2.21 52.19
CA ARG A 370 22.84 -2.86 53.28
C ARG A 370 23.63 -3.96 54.01
N GLN A 371 24.78 -4.37 53.47
CA GLN A 371 25.65 -5.41 54.04
C GLN A 371 26.87 -4.86 54.81
N ASN A 372 27.09 -3.55 54.75
CA ASN A 372 27.96 -2.80 55.66
C ASN A 372 27.09 -2.09 56.71
#